data_AF-A0AB34PFF2-F1
#
_entry.id   AF-A0AB34PFF2-F1
#
_cell.length_a   1.000
_cell.length_b   1.000
_cell.length_c   1.000
_cell.angle_alpha   90.00
_cell.angle_beta   90.00
_cell.angle_gamma   90.00
#
_symmetry.space_group_name_H-M   'P 1'
#
loop_
_entity.id
_entity.type
_entity.pdbx_description
1 polymer ?
#
loop_
_entity_poly.entity_id
_entity_poly.type
_entity_poly.pdbx_seq_one_letter_code
_entity_poly.pdbx_strand_id
1 'polypeptide(L)'
;MYKAHHKVIVLLWVFLGLLASCDRTIHEYPHPKKSQVIIEPHIDRNPPLYYKEVVYNEKWQRSEKNLESHPSSPYTLADGYSLRLIIDIYRCNPTRITPSMRQEQLVDRRVIELDKDAMPPQDTLHTYLNDGNYCILAWADYVRKGDLTDIYYSTNTLLNIHSNIHNYPPDRHLKSAAAGRQSFNLNMNLGPEGYPILPNSGVQTSRIVPVMLSRPMARYKIVASDYNTFVKEGGKLQGATVKVLYKQYVSVGYDVSIREPNEFLSTYRFETPVLNESTGQEGETVLVGDYLFTSFDKEDNIIADLCFFDANGKEISRCSNVEIPLKRNQETIVKGPFLTKKIDNGGQVAIDENFEGEHIVEI
;
A
#
# COMPACT_ATOMS: atom_id res chain seq x y z
N MET A 1 35.02 -81.92 -39.02
CA MET A 1 35.06 -80.44 -39.17
C MET A 1 33.71 -79.73 -38.94
N TYR A 2 32.66 -80.36 -38.36
CA TYR A 2 31.34 -79.71 -38.23
C TYR A 2 30.99 -79.14 -36.83
N LYS A 3 31.74 -79.51 -35.76
CA LYS A 3 31.44 -79.05 -34.38
C LYS A 3 31.99 -77.66 -34.02
N ALA A 4 33.01 -77.16 -34.73
CA ALA A 4 33.59 -75.85 -34.46
C ALA A 4 32.74 -74.69 -35.02
N HIS A 5 32.11 -74.89 -36.19
CA HIS A 5 31.28 -73.86 -36.82
C HIS A 5 29.96 -73.60 -36.10
N HIS A 6 29.38 -74.62 -35.45
CA HIS A 6 28.12 -74.45 -34.71
C HIS A 6 28.28 -73.59 -33.46
N LYS A 7 29.43 -73.68 -32.77
CA LYS A 7 29.73 -72.84 -31.60
C LYS A 7 29.93 -71.36 -31.98
N VAL A 8 30.54 -71.09 -33.13
CA VAL A 8 30.77 -69.71 -33.62
C VAL A 8 29.46 -69.07 -34.08
N ILE A 9 28.57 -69.82 -34.73
CA ILE A 9 27.27 -69.31 -35.18
C ILE A 9 26.35 -69.01 -34.00
N VAL A 10 26.30 -69.88 -32.97
CA VAL A 10 25.51 -69.61 -31.77
C VAL A 10 26.06 -68.40 -30.99
N LEU A 11 27.38 -68.24 -30.91
CA LEU A 11 27.99 -67.07 -30.25
C LEU A 11 27.68 -65.76 -31.00
N LEU A 12 27.65 -65.78 -32.34
CA LEU A 12 27.31 -64.62 -33.17
C LEU A 12 25.84 -64.20 -33.03
N TRP A 13 24.93 -65.16 -32.89
CA TRP A 13 23.50 -64.87 -32.68
C TRP A 13 23.21 -64.31 -31.28
N VAL A 14 23.93 -64.77 -30.25
CA VAL A 14 23.85 -64.18 -28.91
C VAL A 14 24.40 -62.75 -28.90
N PHE A 15 25.46 -62.46 -29.66
CA PHE A 15 26.01 -61.11 -29.78
C PHE A 15 25.12 -60.17 -30.61
N LEU A 16 24.45 -60.66 -31.67
CA LEU A 16 23.46 -59.88 -32.41
C LEU A 16 22.19 -59.59 -31.58
N GLY A 17 21.78 -60.53 -30.70
CA GLY A 17 20.67 -60.32 -29.77
C GLY A 17 20.96 -59.23 -28.72
N LEU A 18 22.22 -59.08 -28.30
CA LEU A 18 22.65 -58.04 -27.37
C LEU A 18 22.73 -56.65 -28.01
N LEU A 19 23.01 -56.56 -29.33
CA LEU A 19 23.01 -55.29 -30.07
C LEU A 19 21.61 -54.83 -30.50
N ALA A 20 20.63 -55.75 -30.58
CA ALA A 20 19.22 -55.43 -30.79
C ALA A 20 18.48 -55.08 -29.48
N SER A 21 19.14 -55.28 -28.32
CA SER A 21 18.66 -54.86 -27.00
C SER A 21 19.27 -53.52 -26.56
N CYS A 22 19.57 -52.63 -27.50
CA CYS A 22 19.51 -51.21 -27.20
C CYS A 22 18.03 -50.88 -27.03
N ASP A 23 17.52 -51.20 -25.84
CA ASP A 23 16.28 -50.70 -25.31
C ASP A 23 16.27 -49.20 -25.57
N ARG A 24 15.48 -48.81 -26.58
CA ARG A 24 15.19 -47.40 -26.84
C ARG A 24 14.15 -47.05 -25.79
N THR A 25 14.55 -47.12 -24.52
CA THR A 25 13.82 -46.52 -23.42
C THR A 25 13.85 -45.03 -23.76
N ILE A 26 12.80 -44.58 -24.43
CA ILE A 26 12.52 -43.17 -24.61
C ILE A 26 12.39 -42.66 -23.18
N HIS A 27 13.46 -42.06 -22.66
CA HIS A 27 13.40 -41.22 -21.49
C HIS A 27 12.61 -39.97 -21.90
N GLU A 28 11.29 -40.12 -22.04
CA GLU A 28 10.39 -39.00 -21.93
C GLU A 28 10.53 -38.52 -20.49
N TYR A 29 11.38 -37.51 -20.30
CA TYR A 29 11.40 -36.79 -19.04
C TYR A 29 9.97 -36.33 -18.78
N PRO A 30 9.38 -36.65 -17.62
CA PRO A 30 8.02 -36.24 -17.33
C PRO A 30 7.95 -34.72 -17.51
N HIS A 31 7.16 -34.27 -18.49
CA HIS A 31 6.92 -32.86 -18.65
C HIS A 31 6.35 -32.34 -17.35
N PRO A 32 6.87 -31.22 -16.80
CA PRO A 32 6.32 -30.65 -15.58
C PRO A 32 4.84 -30.39 -15.82
N LYS A 33 3.99 -31.15 -15.14
CA LYS A 33 2.55 -31.00 -15.26
C LYS A 33 2.20 -29.61 -14.71
N LYS A 34 1.45 -28.85 -15.49
CA LYS A 34 0.90 -27.57 -15.04
C LYS A 34 -0.56 -27.79 -14.66
N SER A 35 -0.97 -27.13 -13.59
CA SER A 35 -2.37 -27.08 -13.18
C SER A 35 -2.90 -25.66 -13.31
N GLN A 36 -4.16 -25.54 -13.74
CA GLN A 36 -4.84 -24.26 -13.75
C GLN A 36 -5.07 -23.78 -12.32
N VAL A 37 -4.83 -22.50 -12.07
CA VAL A 37 -5.15 -21.79 -10.84
C VAL A 37 -5.96 -20.57 -11.23
N ILE A 38 -7.01 -20.29 -10.46
CA ILE A 38 -7.87 -19.14 -10.62
C ILE A 38 -7.56 -18.18 -9.48
N ILE A 39 -7.17 -16.95 -9.77
CA ILE A 39 -6.87 -15.92 -8.77
C ILE A 39 -8.00 -14.90 -8.79
N GLU A 40 -8.61 -14.67 -7.62
CA GLU A 40 -9.73 -13.74 -7.44
C GLU A 40 -9.30 -12.61 -6.49
N PRO A 41 -8.91 -11.43 -7.01
CA PRO A 41 -8.62 -10.26 -6.19
C PRO A 41 -9.91 -9.67 -5.60
N HIS A 42 -9.88 -9.40 -4.29
CA HIS A 42 -10.93 -8.71 -3.55
C HIS A 42 -10.35 -7.42 -2.96
N ILE A 43 -10.56 -6.33 -3.67
CA ILE A 43 -10.01 -5.02 -3.36
C ILE A 43 -10.94 -4.27 -2.41
N ASP A 44 -10.49 -4.00 -1.19
CA ASP A 44 -11.21 -3.12 -0.26
C ASP A 44 -11.17 -1.68 -0.76
N ARG A 45 -12.33 -1.22 -1.24
CA ARG A 45 -12.57 0.14 -1.72
C ARG A 45 -13.38 0.97 -0.73
N ASN A 46 -13.77 0.40 0.40
CA ASN A 46 -14.61 1.09 1.36
C ASN A 46 -13.88 2.30 1.95
N PRO A 47 -14.64 3.32 2.39
CA PRO A 47 -14.06 4.42 3.16
C PRO A 47 -13.37 3.86 4.41
N PRO A 48 -12.20 4.39 4.79
CA PRO A 48 -11.55 3.96 6.03
C PRO A 48 -12.47 4.23 7.22
N LEU A 49 -12.35 3.43 8.27
CA LEU A 49 -13.09 3.66 9.52
C LEU A 49 -12.46 4.83 10.27
N TYR A 50 -13.25 5.61 11.02
CA TYR A 50 -12.68 6.62 11.90
C TYR A 50 -11.84 5.97 13.01
N TYR A 51 -10.74 6.65 13.38
CA TYR A 51 -9.82 6.20 14.42
C TYR A 51 -9.83 7.12 15.64
N LYS A 52 -9.33 8.33 15.46
CA LYS A 52 -9.09 9.31 16.53
C LYS A 52 -9.48 10.70 16.07
N GLU A 53 -9.88 11.51 17.04
CA GLU A 53 -9.98 12.95 16.91
C GLU A 53 -8.92 13.58 17.82
N VAL A 54 -8.02 14.34 17.22
CA VAL A 54 -7.05 15.21 17.92
C VAL A 54 -7.59 16.63 17.86
N VAL A 55 -7.66 17.31 19.00
CA VAL A 55 -8.19 18.67 19.09
C VAL A 55 -7.15 19.60 19.69
N TYR A 56 -6.86 20.68 18.98
CA TYR A 56 -6.11 21.82 19.50
C TYR A 56 -7.10 22.93 19.89
N ASN A 57 -7.07 23.34 21.16
CA ASN A 57 -7.91 24.45 21.61
C ASN A 57 -7.32 25.83 21.21
N GLU A 58 -8.00 26.91 21.58
CA GLU A 58 -7.55 28.30 21.31
C GLU A 58 -6.16 28.63 21.89
N LYS A 59 -5.76 27.94 22.96
CA LYS A 59 -4.43 28.07 23.60
C LYS A 59 -3.40 27.10 23.00
N TRP A 60 -3.74 26.44 21.89
CA TRP A 60 -2.93 25.43 21.21
C TRP A 60 -2.58 24.21 22.08
N GLN A 61 -3.41 23.91 23.08
CA GLN A 61 -3.25 22.71 23.90
C GLN A 61 -3.94 21.54 23.20
N ARG A 62 -3.21 20.43 23.09
CA ARG A 62 -3.64 19.19 22.44
C ARG A 62 -4.44 18.32 23.39
N SER A 63 -5.56 17.79 22.92
CA SER A 63 -6.24 16.63 23.50
C SER A 63 -6.56 15.61 22.42
N GLU A 64 -6.79 14.36 22.79
CA GLU A 64 -7.19 13.31 21.86
C GLU A 64 -8.30 12.44 22.44
N LYS A 65 -9.13 11.88 21.56
CA LYS A 65 -10.08 10.81 21.91
C LYS A 65 -10.17 9.80 20.77
N ASN A 66 -10.47 8.56 21.10
CA ASN A 66 -10.86 7.57 20.11
C ASN A 66 -12.26 7.89 19.59
N LEU A 67 -12.45 7.69 18.29
CA LEU A 67 -13.75 7.78 17.63
C LEU A 67 -14.39 6.40 17.56
N GLU A 68 -15.71 6.37 17.41
CA GLU A 68 -16.42 5.13 17.13
C GLU A 68 -16.00 4.60 15.74
N SER A 69 -15.81 3.28 15.67
CA SER A 69 -15.31 2.61 14.48
C SER A 69 -16.43 2.44 13.43
N HIS A 70 -16.79 3.53 12.76
CA HIS A 70 -17.71 3.53 11.62
C HIS A 70 -17.06 4.12 10.37
N PRO A 71 -17.57 3.79 9.16
CA PRO A 71 -17.02 4.33 7.92
C PRO A 71 -17.02 5.85 7.90
N SER A 72 -15.91 6.40 7.42
CA SER A 72 -15.81 7.81 7.05
C SER A 72 -16.61 8.13 5.80
N SER A 73 -16.70 9.42 5.45
CA SER A 73 -17.39 9.84 4.24
C SER A 73 -16.85 9.12 3.00
N PRO A 74 -17.75 8.61 2.13
CA PRO A 74 -17.34 8.05 0.87
C PRO A 74 -16.72 9.13 0.01
N TYR A 75 -15.84 8.69 -0.87
CA TYR A 75 -15.23 9.54 -1.87
C TYR A 75 -15.56 8.99 -3.24
N THR A 76 -15.86 9.90 -4.17
CA THR A 76 -16.14 9.60 -5.56
C THR A 76 -15.05 10.21 -6.41
N LEU A 77 -14.30 9.36 -7.11
CA LEU A 77 -13.37 9.80 -8.14
C LEU A 77 -14.11 10.49 -9.28
N ALA A 78 -13.53 11.58 -9.77
CA ALA A 78 -13.90 12.16 -11.04
C ALA A 78 -13.75 11.15 -12.20
N ASP A 79 -14.45 11.40 -13.30
CA ASP A 79 -14.26 10.67 -14.54
C ASP A 79 -12.84 10.83 -15.09
N GLY A 80 -12.41 9.90 -15.92
CA GLY A 80 -11.06 9.89 -16.51
C GLY A 80 -10.00 9.14 -15.72
N TYR A 81 -10.39 8.47 -14.64
CA TYR A 81 -9.53 7.55 -13.88
C TYR A 81 -10.04 6.11 -13.96
N SER A 82 -9.09 5.17 -13.86
CA SER A 82 -9.33 3.73 -13.78
C SER A 82 -8.57 3.16 -12.59
N LEU A 83 -8.99 1.97 -12.12
CA LEU A 83 -8.23 1.21 -11.15
C LEU A 83 -7.21 0.34 -11.89
N ARG A 84 -5.93 0.46 -11.55
CA ARG A 84 -4.89 -0.44 -12.02
C ARG A 84 -4.69 -1.53 -10.98
N LEU A 85 -4.72 -2.79 -11.41
CA LEU A 85 -4.38 -3.95 -10.59
C LEU A 85 -3.09 -4.58 -11.09
N ILE A 86 -2.13 -4.77 -10.19
CA ILE A 86 -0.86 -5.44 -10.44
C ILE A 86 -0.81 -6.70 -9.58
N ILE A 87 -0.51 -7.84 -10.20
CA ILE A 87 -0.38 -9.13 -9.51
C ILE A 87 0.97 -9.75 -9.88
N ASP A 88 1.79 -10.00 -8.86
CA ASP A 88 3.06 -10.71 -8.97
C ASP A 88 2.92 -12.08 -8.30
N ILE A 89 3.27 -13.15 -9.02
CA ILE A 89 3.27 -14.53 -8.50
C ILE A 89 4.71 -14.97 -8.29
N TYR A 90 5.08 -15.21 -7.04
CA TYR A 90 6.39 -15.72 -6.65
C TYR A 90 6.32 -17.22 -6.39
N ARG A 91 7.35 -17.96 -6.81
CA ARG A 91 7.61 -19.33 -6.37
C ARG A 91 8.48 -19.27 -5.12
N CYS A 92 7.97 -19.83 -4.03
CA CYS A 92 8.62 -19.80 -2.73
C CYS A 92 9.47 -21.04 -2.51
N ASN A 93 10.68 -20.85 -2.00
CA ASN A 93 11.52 -21.92 -1.53
C ASN A 93 10.98 -22.51 -0.21
N PRO A 94 10.62 -23.81 -0.15
CA PRO A 94 10.06 -24.43 1.05
C PRO A 94 10.99 -24.39 2.27
N THR A 95 12.30 -24.25 2.07
CA THR A 95 13.27 -24.23 3.17
C THR A 95 13.53 -22.83 3.72
N ARG A 96 13.02 -21.77 3.07
CA ARG A 96 13.16 -20.39 3.55
C ARG A 96 11.90 -19.98 4.29
N ILE A 97 12.10 -19.42 5.49
CA ILE A 97 11.01 -18.96 6.38
C ILE A 97 10.89 -17.42 6.32
N THR A 98 11.58 -16.75 5.39
CA THR A 98 11.51 -15.29 5.28
C THR A 98 10.14 -14.84 4.75
N PRO A 99 9.54 -13.79 5.34
CA PRO A 99 8.31 -13.20 4.79
C PRO A 99 8.56 -12.44 3.48
N SER A 100 9.80 -11.97 3.26
CA SER A 100 10.16 -11.17 2.08
C SER A 100 10.37 -12.03 0.84
N MET A 101 9.83 -11.60 -0.30
CA MET A 101 9.99 -12.29 -1.58
C MET A 101 11.24 -11.84 -2.38
N ARG A 102 12.15 -11.04 -1.79
CA ARG A 102 13.34 -10.51 -2.49
C ARG A 102 14.29 -11.57 -3.05
N GLN A 103 14.31 -12.75 -2.44
CA GLN A 103 15.16 -13.88 -2.84
C GLN A 103 14.37 -14.98 -3.56
N GLU A 104 13.06 -14.77 -3.75
CA GLU A 104 12.17 -15.71 -4.39
C GLU A 104 12.06 -15.41 -5.89
N GLN A 105 11.69 -16.42 -6.67
CA GLN A 105 11.60 -16.29 -8.12
C GLN A 105 10.23 -15.71 -8.50
N LEU A 106 10.21 -14.56 -9.17
CA LEU A 106 9.01 -14.07 -9.86
C LEU A 106 8.71 -14.99 -11.05
N VAL A 107 7.50 -15.54 -11.10
CA VAL A 107 7.07 -16.52 -12.12
C VAL A 107 6.13 -15.88 -13.14
N ASP A 108 5.24 -15.00 -12.68
CA ASP A 108 4.34 -14.26 -13.55
C ASP A 108 4.07 -12.87 -12.95
N ARG A 109 3.83 -11.91 -13.83
CA ARG A 109 3.38 -10.56 -13.47
C ARG A 109 2.26 -10.16 -14.42
N ARG A 110 1.18 -9.62 -13.87
CA ARG A 110 0.04 -9.06 -14.61
C ARG A 110 -0.22 -7.63 -14.18
N VAL A 111 -0.59 -6.80 -15.15
CA VAL A 111 -1.01 -5.40 -14.95
C VAL A 111 -2.30 -5.21 -15.75
N ILE A 112 -3.35 -4.77 -15.08
CA ILE A 112 -4.72 -4.82 -15.60
C ILE A 112 -5.41 -3.49 -15.33
N GLU A 113 -6.12 -2.97 -16.33
CA GLU A 113 -7.04 -1.86 -16.15
C GLU A 113 -8.42 -2.39 -15.77
N LEU A 114 -9.00 -1.81 -14.73
CA LEU A 114 -10.32 -2.13 -14.23
C LEU A 114 -11.15 -0.85 -14.12
N ASP A 115 -12.46 -1.00 -14.19
CA ASP A 115 -13.36 0.09 -13.84
C ASP A 115 -13.07 0.56 -12.40
N LYS A 116 -13.03 1.88 -12.19
CA LYS A 116 -12.74 2.48 -10.88
C LYS A 116 -13.72 2.07 -9.78
N ASP A 117 -14.92 1.62 -10.17
CA ASP A 117 -16.02 1.19 -9.31
C ASP A 117 -16.29 -0.33 -9.42
N ALA A 118 -15.34 -1.12 -9.96
CA ALA A 118 -15.48 -2.57 -10.10
C ALA A 118 -15.78 -3.29 -8.77
N MET A 119 -16.82 -4.11 -8.77
CA MET A 119 -17.23 -4.93 -7.62
C MET A 119 -16.33 -6.17 -7.45
N PRO A 120 -16.20 -6.70 -6.22
CA PRO A 120 -15.45 -7.92 -5.98
C PRO A 120 -16.16 -9.19 -6.50
N PRO A 121 -15.42 -10.23 -6.93
CA PRO A 121 -13.99 -10.16 -7.23
C PRO A 121 -13.77 -9.24 -8.43
N GLN A 122 -12.77 -8.36 -8.34
CA GLN A 122 -12.56 -7.34 -9.37
C GLN A 122 -12.09 -7.93 -10.70
N ASP A 123 -11.54 -9.15 -10.66
CA ASP A 123 -11.13 -9.89 -11.82
C ASP A 123 -11.17 -11.41 -11.53
N THR A 124 -11.02 -12.23 -12.56
CA THR A 124 -10.88 -13.69 -12.44
C THR A 124 -9.74 -14.16 -13.33
N LEU A 125 -8.58 -14.37 -12.72
CA LEU A 125 -7.34 -14.62 -13.45
C LEU A 125 -7.02 -16.10 -13.54
N HIS A 126 -6.99 -16.62 -14.77
CA HIS A 126 -6.60 -17.99 -15.04
C HIS A 126 -5.10 -18.05 -15.37
N THR A 127 -4.34 -18.81 -14.58
CA THR A 127 -2.91 -19.07 -14.84
C THR A 127 -2.59 -20.56 -14.68
N TYR A 128 -1.46 -21.00 -15.23
CA TYR A 128 -1.02 -22.40 -15.20
C TYR A 128 0.35 -22.51 -14.54
N LEU A 129 0.38 -23.16 -13.38
CA LEU A 129 1.56 -23.25 -12.52
C LEU A 129 1.97 -24.71 -12.31
N ASN A 130 3.26 -24.93 -12.13
CA ASN A 130 3.82 -26.24 -11.76
C ASN A 130 3.56 -26.52 -10.27
N ASP A 131 3.76 -27.76 -9.82
CA ASP A 131 3.78 -28.07 -8.39
C ASP A 131 4.81 -27.24 -7.63
N GLY A 132 4.42 -26.78 -6.44
CA GLY A 132 5.26 -25.96 -5.58
C GLY A 132 4.49 -25.06 -4.61
N ASN A 133 5.25 -24.33 -3.80
CA ASN A 133 4.74 -23.25 -2.95
C ASN A 133 4.79 -21.93 -3.71
N TYR A 134 3.75 -21.13 -3.56
CA TYR A 134 3.63 -19.83 -4.21
C TYR A 134 3.15 -18.76 -3.22
N CYS A 135 3.49 -17.52 -3.54
CA CYS A 135 2.98 -16.33 -2.88
C CYS A 135 2.56 -15.32 -3.94
N ILE A 136 1.30 -14.88 -3.87
CA ILE A 136 0.75 -13.81 -4.68
C ILE A 136 0.91 -12.51 -3.91
N LEU A 137 1.52 -11.52 -4.55
CA LEU A 137 1.48 -10.13 -4.12
C LEU A 137 0.57 -9.38 -5.08
N ALA A 138 -0.33 -8.56 -4.53
CA ALA A 138 -1.25 -7.77 -5.32
C ALA A 138 -1.23 -6.32 -4.85
N TRP A 139 -1.30 -5.39 -5.80
CA TRP A 139 -1.36 -3.95 -5.57
C TRP A 139 -2.42 -3.34 -6.47
N ALA A 140 -3.24 -2.45 -5.91
CA ALA A 140 -4.23 -1.71 -6.66
C ALA A 140 -4.12 -0.22 -6.35
N ASP A 141 -4.01 0.59 -7.40
CA ASP A 141 -3.94 2.05 -7.32
C ASP A 141 -4.70 2.72 -8.46
N TYR A 142 -4.85 4.03 -8.39
CA TYR A 142 -5.56 4.80 -9.40
C TYR A 142 -4.62 5.40 -10.43
N VAL A 143 -4.98 5.27 -11.70
CA VAL A 143 -4.26 5.80 -12.86
C VAL A 143 -5.23 6.49 -13.81
N ARG A 144 -4.69 7.18 -14.82
CA ARG A 144 -5.52 7.77 -15.87
C ARG A 144 -6.14 6.66 -16.72
N LYS A 145 -7.40 6.84 -17.11
CA LYS A 145 -8.11 5.88 -17.94
C LYS A 145 -7.39 5.67 -19.28
N GLY A 146 -7.13 4.42 -19.63
CA GLY A 146 -6.35 4.02 -20.82
C GLY A 146 -4.84 4.16 -20.68
N ASP A 147 -4.31 4.56 -19.52
CA ASP A 147 -2.88 4.77 -19.28
C ASP A 147 -2.46 4.12 -17.95
N LEU A 148 -1.90 2.91 -18.05
CA LEU A 148 -1.44 2.11 -16.92
C LEU A 148 -0.02 2.45 -16.45
N THR A 149 0.56 3.57 -16.90
CA THR A 149 1.90 3.99 -16.48
C THR A 149 1.95 4.38 -15.00
N ASP A 150 3.16 4.38 -14.45
CA ASP A 150 3.42 4.80 -13.08
C ASP A 150 3.30 6.32 -12.94
N ILE A 151 2.14 6.78 -12.45
CA ILE A 151 1.85 8.22 -12.26
C ILE A 151 2.13 8.65 -10.81
N TYR A 152 1.42 8.04 -9.86
CA TYR A 152 1.50 8.38 -8.42
C TYR A 152 2.35 7.39 -7.62
N TYR A 153 2.49 6.17 -8.12
CA TYR A 153 3.32 5.13 -7.53
C TYR A 153 4.22 4.52 -8.59
N SER A 154 5.51 4.40 -8.28
CA SER A 154 6.46 3.57 -9.01
C SER A 154 6.28 2.13 -8.58
N THR A 155 5.94 1.25 -9.52
CA THR A 155 5.52 -0.14 -9.25
C THR A 155 6.37 -1.18 -9.99
N ASN A 156 7.60 -0.79 -10.40
CA ASN A 156 8.59 -1.68 -11.03
C ASN A 156 8.74 -3.03 -10.30
N THR A 157 8.53 -3.06 -8.99
CA THR A 157 8.37 -4.29 -8.20
C THR A 157 7.39 -4.04 -7.06
N LEU A 158 6.59 -5.04 -6.69
CA LEU A 158 5.73 -4.97 -5.49
C LEU A 158 6.52 -5.15 -4.18
N LEU A 159 7.83 -5.39 -4.26
CA LEU A 159 8.73 -5.45 -3.10
C LEU A 159 9.27 -4.07 -2.70
N ASN A 160 9.06 -3.06 -3.54
CA ASN A 160 9.54 -1.71 -3.30
C ASN A 160 8.74 -0.70 -4.14
N ILE A 161 7.54 -0.39 -3.67
CA ILE A 161 6.66 0.60 -4.29
C ILE A 161 7.03 1.97 -3.75
N HIS A 162 7.20 2.97 -4.61
CA HIS A 162 7.53 4.33 -4.19
C HIS A 162 6.43 5.32 -4.54
N SER A 163 6.07 6.17 -3.58
CA SER A 163 5.22 7.33 -3.83
C SER A 163 5.97 8.34 -4.71
N ASN A 164 5.34 8.82 -5.78
CA ASN A 164 5.91 9.86 -6.61
C ASN A 164 5.71 11.24 -5.95
N ILE A 165 6.68 11.64 -5.14
CA ILE A 165 6.67 12.92 -4.41
C ILE A 165 6.76 14.15 -5.32
N HIS A 166 7.21 13.99 -6.56
CA HIS A 166 7.35 15.09 -7.52
C HIS A 166 6.07 15.33 -8.33
N ASN A 167 5.18 14.34 -8.38
CA ASN A 167 3.91 14.41 -9.09
C ASN A 167 2.73 14.22 -8.13
N TYR A 168 2.56 15.18 -7.24
CA TYR A 168 1.56 15.10 -6.18
C TYR A 168 0.14 15.32 -6.76
N PRO A 169 -0.82 14.40 -6.57
CA PRO A 169 -2.08 14.42 -7.31
C PRO A 169 -2.95 15.61 -6.94
N PRO A 170 -3.70 16.24 -7.86
CA PRO A 170 -4.59 17.35 -7.53
C PRO A 170 -5.69 16.93 -6.53
N ASP A 171 -6.15 15.69 -6.62
CA ASP A 171 -7.08 15.05 -5.69
C ASP A 171 -6.34 14.00 -4.85
N ARG A 172 -6.35 14.14 -3.52
CA ARG A 172 -5.56 13.28 -2.62
C ARG A 172 -6.09 11.86 -2.54
N HIS A 173 -7.34 11.64 -2.90
CA HIS A 173 -7.88 10.30 -2.94
C HIS A 173 -7.31 9.44 -4.08
N LEU A 174 -6.66 10.05 -5.08
CA LEU A 174 -5.85 9.33 -6.06
C LEU A 174 -4.64 8.62 -5.44
N LYS A 175 -4.22 9.03 -4.23
CA LYS A 175 -3.24 8.27 -3.44
C LYS A 175 -3.82 7.02 -2.79
N SER A 176 -5.15 6.85 -2.72
CA SER A 176 -5.70 5.64 -2.13
C SER A 176 -5.30 4.42 -2.93
N ALA A 177 -4.66 3.47 -2.25
CA ALA A 177 -4.27 2.18 -2.80
C ALA A 177 -4.74 1.02 -1.91
N ALA A 178 -4.64 -0.20 -2.41
CA ALA A 178 -4.84 -1.43 -1.66
C ALA A 178 -3.73 -2.43 -1.98
N ALA A 179 -3.32 -3.20 -0.98
CA ALA A 179 -2.25 -4.18 -1.10
C ALA A 179 -2.68 -5.51 -0.47
N GLY A 180 -2.27 -6.62 -1.06
CA GLY A 180 -2.66 -7.96 -0.63
C GLY A 180 -1.52 -8.96 -0.79
N ARG A 181 -1.52 -9.97 0.08
CA ARG A 181 -0.57 -11.07 0.06
C ARG A 181 -1.29 -12.37 0.36
N GLN A 182 -1.15 -13.36 -0.51
CA GLN A 182 -1.76 -14.68 -0.33
C GLN A 182 -0.76 -15.78 -0.68
N SER A 183 -0.47 -16.66 0.27
CA SER A 183 0.32 -17.86 0.01
C SER A 183 -0.59 -19.05 -0.30
N PHE A 184 -0.14 -19.93 -1.18
CA PHE A 184 -0.84 -21.17 -1.49
C PHE A 184 0.15 -22.26 -1.95
N ASN A 185 -0.27 -23.52 -1.85
CA ASN A 185 0.50 -24.66 -2.34
C ASN A 185 -0.24 -25.31 -3.50
N LEU A 186 0.53 -25.77 -4.49
CA LEU A 186 0.07 -26.67 -5.53
C LEU A 186 0.78 -28.00 -5.35
N ASN A 187 -0.02 -29.03 -5.15
CA ASN A 187 0.40 -30.41 -5.13
C ASN A 187 -0.45 -31.17 -6.13
N MET A 188 0.15 -31.97 -7.02
CA MET A 188 -0.54 -32.84 -7.97
C MET A 188 -0.57 -34.30 -7.51
N ASN A 189 -0.07 -34.61 -6.30
CA ASN A 189 -0.24 -35.94 -5.71
C ASN A 189 -1.72 -36.21 -5.51
N LEU A 190 -2.24 -37.22 -6.22
CA LEU A 190 -3.64 -37.59 -6.16
C LEU A 190 -3.88 -38.52 -4.97
N GLY A 191 -4.99 -38.28 -4.28
CA GLY A 191 -5.54 -39.20 -3.30
C GLY A 191 -6.16 -40.42 -3.93
N PRO A 192 -6.63 -41.38 -3.11
CA PRO A 192 -7.32 -42.58 -3.57
C PRO A 192 -8.51 -42.28 -4.50
N GLU A 193 -9.15 -41.13 -4.33
CA GLU A 193 -10.28 -40.67 -5.15
C GLU A 193 -9.89 -39.86 -6.39
N GLY A 194 -8.59 -39.75 -6.71
CA GLY A 194 -8.11 -39.08 -7.92
C GLY A 194 -8.05 -37.55 -7.84
N TYR A 195 -8.29 -36.95 -6.67
CA TYR A 195 -8.16 -35.50 -6.43
C TYR A 195 -6.81 -35.15 -5.80
N PRO A 196 -6.23 -33.96 -6.07
CA PRO A 196 -4.98 -33.57 -5.43
C PRO A 196 -5.13 -33.44 -3.91
N ILE A 197 -4.15 -33.97 -3.16
CA ILE A 197 -4.08 -33.87 -1.70
C ILE A 197 -3.06 -32.80 -1.31
N LEU A 198 -3.51 -31.79 -0.56
CA LEU A 198 -2.62 -30.81 0.05
C LEU A 198 -2.15 -31.28 1.43
N PRO A 199 -0.86 -31.08 1.78
CA PRO A 199 -0.39 -31.29 3.15
C PRO A 199 -1.23 -30.44 4.13
N ASN A 200 -1.78 -31.05 5.17
CA ASN A 200 -2.56 -30.39 6.25
C ASN A 200 -3.93 -29.80 5.84
N SER A 201 -4.39 -29.92 4.59
CA SER A 201 -5.68 -29.38 4.13
C SER A 201 -6.61 -30.41 3.48
N GLY A 202 -6.14 -31.64 3.25
CA GLY A 202 -6.97 -32.72 2.69
C GLY A 202 -7.16 -32.60 1.17
N VAL A 203 -8.33 -33.02 0.69
CA VAL A 203 -8.66 -33.03 -0.75
C VAL A 203 -8.89 -31.61 -1.26
N GLN A 204 -8.13 -31.20 -2.27
CA GLN A 204 -8.32 -29.92 -2.94
C GLN A 204 -9.44 -30.01 -3.97
N THR A 205 -10.63 -29.52 -3.61
CA THR A 205 -11.83 -29.50 -4.48
C THR A 205 -11.95 -28.22 -5.32
N SER A 206 -11.19 -27.17 -5.00
CA SER A 206 -11.15 -25.91 -5.74
C SER A 206 -9.71 -25.40 -5.90
N ARG A 207 -9.44 -24.78 -7.06
CA ARG A 207 -8.17 -24.12 -7.39
C ARG A 207 -8.32 -22.60 -7.46
N ILE A 208 -9.36 -22.07 -6.82
CA ILE A 208 -9.59 -20.64 -6.63
C ILE A 208 -8.76 -20.16 -5.43
N VAL A 209 -7.98 -19.11 -5.65
CA VAL A 209 -7.14 -18.45 -4.65
C VAL A 209 -7.64 -17.02 -4.48
N PRO A 210 -8.46 -16.73 -3.47
CA PRO A 210 -8.89 -15.38 -3.18
C PRO A 210 -7.72 -14.57 -2.63
N VAL A 211 -7.53 -13.35 -3.13
CA VAL A 211 -6.49 -12.43 -2.66
C VAL A 211 -7.18 -11.20 -2.08
N MET A 212 -7.18 -11.08 -0.76
CA MET A 212 -7.76 -9.92 -0.08
C MET A 212 -6.74 -8.77 -0.10
N LEU A 213 -7.13 -7.63 -0.70
CA LEU A 213 -6.34 -6.40 -0.67
C LEU A 213 -6.99 -5.40 0.27
N SER A 214 -6.20 -4.81 1.16
CA SER A 214 -6.64 -3.75 2.07
C SER A 214 -5.71 -2.55 2.00
N ARG A 215 -6.19 -1.40 2.47
CA ARG A 215 -5.43 -0.14 2.38
C ARG A 215 -4.14 -0.23 3.22
N PRO A 216 -2.95 -0.05 2.62
CA PRO A 216 -1.67 -0.05 3.35
C PRO A 216 -1.35 1.29 4.02
N MET A 217 -2.28 2.24 3.93
CA MET A 217 -2.12 3.63 4.35
C MET A 217 -3.14 4.00 5.41
N ALA A 218 -2.80 4.99 6.24
CA ALA A 218 -3.77 5.78 6.99
C ALA A 218 -4.22 6.99 6.16
N ARG A 219 -5.39 7.52 6.48
CA ARG A 219 -5.87 8.81 6.01
C ARG A 219 -5.93 9.79 7.18
N TYR A 220 -5.69 11.06 6.95
CA TYR A 220 -6.02 12.10 7.93
C TYR A 220 -6.70 13.29 7.27
N LYS A 221 -7.45 14.05 8.07
CA LYS A 221 -8.02 15.35 7.69
C LYS A 221 -7.68 16.40 8.73
N ILE A 222 -7.27 17.58 8.25
CA ILE A 222 -7.15 18.81 9.03
C ILE A 222 -8.46 19.57 8.89
N VAL A 223 -9.05 19.93 10.02
CA VAL A 223 -10.35 20.59 10.10
C VAL A 223 -10.20 21.89 10.89
N ALA A 224 -10.56 23.01 10.26
CA ALA A 224 -10.71 24.28 10.96
C ALA A 224 -11.92 24.20 11.88
N SER A 225 -11.77 24.54 13.16
CA SER A 225 -12.88 24.71 14.10
C SER A 225 -13.34 26.16 14.24
N ASP A 226 -12.69 27.07 13.53
CA ASP A 226 -12.83 28.53 13.64
C ASP A 226 -13.30 29.17 12.32
N TYR A 227 -13.88 28.38 11.41
CA TYR A 227 -14.26 28.84 10.07
C TYR A 227 -15.26 30.01 10.12
N ASN A 228 -16.25 29.94 11.00
CA ASN A 228 -17.23 31.03 11.16
C ASN A 228 -16.56 32.34 11.63
N THR A 229 -15.59 32.26 12.53
CA THR A 229 -14.83 33.44 13.00
C THR A 229 -14.00 34.01 11.86
N PHE A 230 -13.27 33.16 11.14
CA PHE A 230 -12.49 33.54 9.97
C PHE A 230 -13.33 34.28 8.91
N VAL A 231 -14.52 33.76 8.59
CA VAL A 231 -15.43 34.41 7.61
C VAL A 231 -15.98 35.74 8.15
N LYS A 232 -16.34 35.82 9.45
CA LYS A 232 -16.81 37.07 10.07
C LYS A 232 -15.74 38.18 10.04
N GLU A 233 -14.46 37.82 10.13
CA GLU A 233 -13.33 38.73 10.01
C GLU A 233 -12.99 39.10 8.56
N GLY A 234 -13.77 38.62 7.58
CA GLY A 234 -13.61 38.92 6.16
C GLY A 234 -12.73 37.92 5.40
N GLY A 235 -12.32 36.82 6.03
CA GLY A 235 -11.54 35.75 5.43
C GLY A 235 -12.29 35.04 4.30
N LYS A 236 -11.55 34.59 3.28
CA LYS A 236 -12.08 33.84 2.14
C LYS A 236 -11.17 32.66 1.83
N LEU A 237 -11.75 31.45 1.71
CA LEU A 237 -11.03 30.25 1.30
C LEU A 237 -11.04 30.02 -0.22
N GLN A 238 -11.83 30.78 -0.98
CA GLN A 238 -11.85 30.65 -2.44
C GLN A 238 -10.47 31.00 -3.01
N GLY A 239 -9.84 30.05 -3.69
CA GLY A 239 -8.49 30.20 -4.23
C GLY A 239 -7.37 30.12 -3.18
N ALA A 240 -7.69 29.82 -1.93
CA ALA A 240 -6.69 29.63 -0.88
C ALA A 240 -5.88 28.35 -1.09
N THR A 241 -4.61 28.38 -0.69
CA THR A 241 -3.71 27.21 -0.70
C THR A 241 -3.21 26.90 0.71
N VAL A 242 -2.78 25.65 0.89
CA VAL A 242 -2.10 25.20 2.09
C VAL A 242 -0.80 24.50 1.70
N LYS A 243 0.28 24.90 2.38
CA LYS A 243 1.56 24.20 2.36
C LYS A 243 1.65 23.32 3.59
N VAL A 244 1.88 22.03 3.38
CA VAL A 244 2.09 21.03 4.43
C VAL A 244 3.56 20.63 4.40
N LEU A 245 4.24 20.76 5.53
CA LEU A 245 5.63 20.33 5.72
C LEU A 245 5.68 19.27 6.81
N TYR A 246 6.02 18.04 6.46
CA TYR A 246 6.29 17.01 7.45
C TYR A 246 7.72 17.17 8.00
N LYS A 247 7.84 17.17 9.34
CA LYS A 247 9.08 17.42 10.09
C LYS A 247 9.79 16.17 10.58
N GLN A 248 9.13 15.03 10.45
CA GLN A 248 9.66 13.72 10.85
C GLN A 248 9.75 12.81 9.64
N TYR A 249 10.36 11.64 9.84
CA TYR A 249 10.40 10.59 8.83
C TYR A 249 8.99 10.19 8.41
N VAL A 250 8.64 10.51 7.17
CA VAL A 250 7.39 10.08 6.54
C VAL A 250 7.69 8.99 5.54
N SER A 251 6.90 7.93 5.60
CA SER A 251 6.98 6.80 4.70
C SER A 251 6.60 7.21 3.28
N VAL A 252 7.47 6.87 2.34
CA VAL A 252 7.23 7.04 0.90
C VAL A 252 7.35 5.73 0.14
N GLY A 253 7.92 4.69 0.76
CA GLY A 253 8.04 3.35 0.19
C GLY A 253 7.18 2.32 0.90
N TYR A 254 6.75 1.28 0.17
CA TYR A 254 6.02 0.13 0.70
C TYR A 254 6.48 -1.20 0.09
N ASP A 255 6.63 -2.23 0.92
CA ASP A 255 6.91 -3.60 0.49
C ASP A 255 5.70 -4.49 0.76
N VAL A 256 5.02 -4.93 -0.31
CA VAL A 256 3.81 -5.76 -0.23
C VAL A 256 4.12 -7.15 0.37
N SER A 257 5.35 -7.66 0.19
CA SER A 257 5.71 -9.00 0.67
C SER A 257 5.78 -9.10 2.19
N ILE A 258 6.31 -8.06 2.84
CA ILE A 258 6.36 -7.98 4.30
C ILE A 258 5.19 -7.15 4.87
N ARG A 259 4.44 -6.47 4.00
CA ARG A 259 3.30 -5.59 4.33
C ARG A 259 3.69 -4.43 5.24
N GLU A 260 4.84 -3.82 4.99
CA GLU A 260 5.38 -2.73 5.80
C GLU A 260 5.96 -1.60 4.95
N PRO A 261 5.96 -0.35 5.43
CA PRO A 261 6.74 0.72 4.84
C PRO A 261 8.24 0.37 4.85
N ASN A 262 8.96 0.76 3.79
CA ASN A 262 10.36 0.38 3.61
C ASN A 262 11.28 1.52 3.16
N GLU A 263 10.73 2.71 2.91
CA GLU A 263 11.49 3.92 2.60
C GLU A 263 10.84 5.14 3.26
N PHE A 264 11.67 6.04 3.79
CA PHE A 264 11.25 7.20 4.58
C PHE A 264 12.05 8.44 4.20
N LEU A 265 11.39 9.59 4.15
CA LEU A 265 12.03 10.90 3.95
C LEU A 265 11.99 11.71 5.24
N SER A 266 13.12 12.30 5.63
CA SER A 266 13.23 13.14 6.83
C SER A 266 12.51 14.47 6.71
N THR A 267 12.33 14.99 5.49
CA THR A 267 11.53 16.18 5.19
C THR A 267 10.82 15.99 3.85
N TYR A 268 9.50 16.18 3.86
CA TYR A 268 8.64 16.13 2.68
C TYR A 268 7.61 17.25 2.77
N ARG A 269 7.38 17.96 1.66
CA ARG A 269 6.40 19.04 1.60
C ARG A 269 5.59 19.00 0.33
N PHE A 270 4.36 19.47 0.43
CA PHE A 270 3.50 19.69 -0.72
C PHE A 270 2.65 20.95 -0.52
N GLU A 271 2.16 21.47 -1.65
CA GLU A 271 1.20 22.57 -1.68
C GLU A 271 -0.05 22.13 -2.43
N THR A 272 -1.22 22.50 -1.92
CA THR A 272 -2.52 22.17 -2.52
C THR A 272 -3.53 23.29 -2.28
N PRO A 273 -4.54 23.45 -3.14
CA PRO A 273 -5.75 24.17 -2.79
C PRO A 273 -6.35 23.64 -1.47
N VAL A 274 -6.94 24.55 -0.70
CA VAL A 274 -7.76 24.21 0.46
C VAL A 274 -9.06 23.53 -0.02
N LEU A 275 -9.46 22.43 0.61
CA LEU A 275 -10.63 21.64 0.22
C LEU A 275 -11.96 22.40 0.45
N ASN A 276 -12.07 23.08 1.60
CA ASN A 276 -13.28 23.80 2.01
C ASN A 276 -14.56 22.92 1.98
N GLU A 277 -14.44 21.68 2.45
CA GLU A 277 -15.55 20.72 2.53
C GLU A 277 -16.29 20.86 3.87
N SER A 278 -17.61 20.64 3.86
CA SER A 278 -18.42 20.61 5.09
C SER A 278 -18.10 19.36 5.91
N THR A 279 -17.99 19.51 7.24
CA THR A 279 -17.92 18.38 8.17
C THR A 279 -19.31 17.93 8.64
N GLY A 280 -20.37 18.64 8.24
CA GLY A 280 -21.71 18.52 8.82
C GLY A 280 -21.88 19.23 10.16
N GLN A 281 -20.80 19.79 10.74
CA GLN A 281 -20.85 20.62 11.95
C GLN A 281 -20.72 22.09 11.57
N GLU A 282 -21.55 22.94 12.19
CA GLU A 282 -21.53 24.38 11.93
C GLU A 282 -20.21 24.99 12.42
N GLY A 283 -19.64 25.88 11.62
CA GLY A 283 -18.38 26.57 11.95
C GLY A 283 -17.12 25.74 11.76
N GLU A 284 -17.24 24.53 11.22
CA GLU A 284 -16.11 23.69 10.84
C GLU A 284 -15.97 23.53 9.32
N THR A 285 -14.73 23.37 8.85
CA THR A 285 -14.48 22.97 7.46
C THR A 285 -13.20 22.14 7.32
N VAL A 286 -13.21 21.16 6.43
CA VAL A 286 -12.01 20.39 6.07
C VAL A 286 -11.10 21.27 5.23
N LEU A 287 -9.87 21.44 5.69
CA LEU A 287 -8.87 22.26 4.99
C LEU A 287 -8.01 21.43 4.04
N VAL A 288 -7.56 20.27 4.48
CA VAL A 288 -6.69 19.36 3.72
C VAL A 288 -6.75 17.96 4.31
N GLY A 289 -6.45 16.95 3.51
CA GLY A 289 -6.19 15.61 3.99
C GLY A 289 -5.09 14.95 3.16
N ASP A 290 -4.51 13.87 3.67
CA ASP A 290 -3.52 13.08 2.95
C ASP A 290 -3.59 11.60 3.31
N TYR A 291 -2.94 10.77 2.49
CA TYR A 291 -2.73 9.35 2.68
C TYR A 291 -1.24 9.07 2.86
N LEU A 292 -0.88 8.33 3.91
CA LEU A 292 0.50 7.96 4.21
C LEU A 292 0.60 6.48 4.51
N PHE A 293 1.65 5.81 4.01
CA PHE A 293 1.90 4.42 4.36
C PHE A 293 2.11 4.29 5.85
N THR A 294 1.49 3.29 6.48
CA THR A 294 1.67 3.06 7.91
C THR A 294 2.03 1.63 8.15
N SER A 295 2.52 1.37 9.34
CA SER A 295 2.78 0.05 9.87
C SER A 295 1.50 -0.78 9.99
N PHE A 296 1.60 -2.11 10.03
CA PHE A 296 0.41 -2.98 9.97
C PHE A 296 -0.45 -2.93 11.24
N ASP A 297 0.18 -3.06 12.40
CA ASP A 297 -0.49 -3.33 13.67
C ASP A 297 -0.24 -2.28 14.75
N LYS A 298 0.66 -1.32 14.53
CA LYS A 298 0.95 -0.20 15.43
C LYS A 298 0.37 1.13 14.95
N GLU A 299 0.24 2.08 15.86
CA GLU A 299 -0.02 3.48 15.53
C GLU A 299 1.32 4.12 15.15
N ASP A 300 1.34 4.82 14.02
CA ASP A 300 2.43 5.71 13.67
C ASP A 300 2.03 7.14 14.02
N ASN A 301 3.01 8.01 14.26
CA ASN A 301 2.76 9.42 14.54
C ASN A 301 3.66 10.25 13.65
N ILE A 302 3.09 11.29 13.06
CA ILE A 302 3.84 12.29 12.28
C ILE A 302 3.62 13.68 12.86
N ILE A 303 4.57 14.56 12.56
CA ILE A 303 4.48 15.99 12.90
C ILE A 303 4.52 16.81 11.62
N ALA A 304 3.56 17.73 11.47
CA ALA A 304 3.46 18.63 10.32
C ALA A 304 3.40 20.10 10.74
N ASP A 305 4.01 20.97 9.93
CA ASP A 305 3.72 22.40 9.91
C ASP A 305 2.74 22.69 8.76
N LEU A 306 1.72 23.50 9.03
CA LEU A 306 0.68 23.91 8.09
C LEU A 306 0.75 25.42 7.89
N CYS A 307 0.88 25.89 6.65
CA CYS A 307 0.85 27.32 6.31
C CYS A 307 -0.26 27.56 5.29
N PHE A 308 -1.21 28.43 5.63
CA PHE A 308 -2.35 28.75 4.78
C PHE A 308 -2.16 30.10 4.10
N PHE A 309 -2.50 30.20 2.82
CA PHE A 309 -2.37 31.42 2.02
C PHE A 309 -3.70 31.73 1.32
N ASP A 310 -4.02 33.01 1.19
CA ASP A 310 -5.17 33.45 0.41
C ASP A 310 -4.89 33.39 -1.11
N ALA A 311 -5.89 33.73 -1.93
CA ALA A 311 -5.77 33.72 -3.38
C ALA A 311 -4.72 34.69 -3.95
N ASN A 312 -4.26 35.67 -3.17
CA ASN A 312 -3.22 36.62 -3.54
C ASN A 312 -1.83 36.18 -3.06
N GLY A 313 -1.74 35.02 -2.39
CA GLY A 313 -0.50 34.52 -1.79
C GLY A 313 -0.15 35.18 -0.45
N LYS A 314 -1.05 35.94 0.17
CA LYS A 314 -0.85 36.47 1.53
C LYS A 314 -1.10 35.36 2.54
N GLU A 315 -0.19 35.21 3.49
CA GLU A 315 -0.34 34.24 4.58
C GLU A 315 -1.57 34.56 5.43
N ILE A 316 -2.47 33.58 5.56
CA ILE A 316 -3.64 33.60 6.44
C ILE A 316 -3.17 33.25 7.86
N SER A 317 -2.49 32.13 8.00
CA SER A 317 -2.08 31.58 9.29
C SER A 317 -0.97 30.53 9.14
N ARG A 318 -0.32 30.23 10.26
CA ARG A 318 0.70 29.17 10.36
C ARG A 318 0.57 28.40 11.66
N CYS A 319 0.55 27.09 11.55
CA CYS A 319 0.40 26.16 12.65
C CYS A 319 1.56 25.18 12.65
N SER A 320 2.48 25.32 13.58
CA SER A 320 3.64 24.43 13.70
C SER A 320 3.39 23.27 14.68
N ASN A 321 4.12 22.18 14.46
CA ASN A 321 4.15 20.99 15.32
C ASN A 321 2.77 20.35 15.53
N VAL A 322 1.97 20.24 14.45
CA VAL A 322 0.70 19.53 14.47
C VAL A 322 0.99 18.03 14.47
N GLU A 323 0.62 17.35 15.55
CA GLU A 323 0.77 15.91 15.71
C GLU A 323 -0.43 15.18 15.11
N ILE A 324 -0.16 14.20 14.26
CA ILE A 324 -1.18 13.44 13.55
C ILE A 324 -0.93 11.94 13.79
N PRO A 325 -1.70 11.31 14.68
CA PRO A 325 -1.71 9.86 14.83
C PRO A 325 -2.28 9.18 13.59
N LEU A 326 -1.67 8.09 13.16
CA LEU A 326 -2.01 7.38 11.94
C LEU A 326 -2.16 5.89 12.21
N LYS A 327 -3.28 5.32 11.79
CA LYS A 327 -3.55 3.88 11.87
C LYS A 327 -3.95 3.33 10.50
N ARG A 328 -3.34 2.20 10.13
CA ARG A 328 -3.57 1.57 8.81
C ARG A 328 -5.06 1.35 8.57
N ASN A 329 -5.51 1.70 7.37
CA ASN A 329 -6.89 1.57 6.92
C ASN A 329 -7.91 2.35 7.77
N GLN A 330 -7.47 3.40 8.47
CA GLN A 330 -8.33 4.25 9.28
C GLN A 330 -8.12 5.74 9.00
N GLU A 331 -9.06 6.57 9.42
CA GLU A 331 -9.04 8.02 9.29
C GLU A 331 -8.92 8.72 10.65
N THR A 332 -7.91 9.60 10.76
CA THR A 332 -7.74 10.52 11.89
C THR A 332 -8.23 11.91 11.52
N ILE A 333 -9.00 12.53 12.42
CA ILE A 333 -9.43 13.92 12.30
C ILE A 333 -8.59 14.78 13.24
N VAL A 334 -7.99 15.85 12.72
CA VAL A 334 -7.26 16.84 13.52
C VAL A 334 -7.97 18.17 13.42
N LYS A 335 -8.55 18.62 14.54
CA LYS A 335 -9.32 19.87 14.66
C LYS A 335 -8.54 20.94 15.38
N GLY A 336 -8.75 22.19 15.00
CA GLY A 336 -8.21 23.33 15.74
C GLY A 336 -8.48 24.65 15.04
N PRO A 337 -8.11 25.77 15.68
CA PRO A 337 -8.31 27.11 15.14
C PRO A 337 -7.25 27.43 14.06
N PHE A 338 -7.22 26.62 13.00
CA PHE A 338 -6.19 26.67 11.98
C PHE A 338 -6.23 27.94 11.13
N LEU A 339 -7.36 28.64 11.03
CA LEU A 339 -7.51 29.80 10.13
C LEU A 339 -7.30 31.15 10.82
N THR A 340 -7.54 31.22 12.13
CA THR A 340 -7.46 32.44 12.95
C THR A 340 -6.27 32.43 13.91
N LYS A 341 -5.51 31.32 13.98
CA LYS A 341 -4.24 31.30 14.72
C LYS A 341 -3.33 32.39 14.19
N LYS A 342 -2.98 33.32 15.07
CA LYS A 342 -2.05 34.41 14.77
C LYS A 342 -0.72 33.81 14.33
N ILE A 343 -0.08 34.47 13.36
CA ILE A 343 1.28 34.14 12.95
C ILE A 343 2.17 34.31 14.18
N ASP A 344 2.56 33.20 14.80
CA ASP A 344 3.64 33.20 15.77
C ASP A 344 4.90 33.59 14.96
N ASN A 345 5.42 34.81 15.14
CA ASN A 345 6.64 35.31 14.48
C ASN A 345 7.91 34.59 14.99
N GLY A 346 7.81 33.30 15.29
CA GLY A 346 8.62 32.64 16.29
C GLY A 346 8.36 33.27 17.65
N GLY A 347 8.49 32.50 18.73
CA GLY A 347 8.88 33.13 19.98
C GLY A 347 10.20 33.84 19.72
N GLN A 348 10.17 35.16 19.47
CA GLN A 348 11.29 35.97 19.85
C GLN A 348 11.44 35.69 21.34
N VAL A 349 12.52 35.02 21.70
CA VAL A 349 13.10 35.24 23.02
C VAL A 349 13.26 36.75 23.10
N ALA A 350 12.31 37.41 23.76
CA ALA A 350 12.54 38.76 24.23
C ALA A 350 13.58 38.60 25.32
N ILE A 351 14.86 38.70 24.94
CA ILE A 351 15.90 39.02 25.89
C ILE A 351 15.47 40.38 26.44
N ASP A 352 15.05 40.39 27.69
CA ASP A 352 14.85 41.63 28.42
C ASP A 352 16.23 42.26 28.59
N GLU A 353 16.57 43.22 27.71
CA GLU A 353 17.81 43.99 27.80
C GLU A 353 17.86 44.88 29.07
N ASN A 354 16.78 44.93 29.87
CA ASN A 354 16.75 45.62 31.17
C ASN A 354 16.92 44.68 32.38
N PHE A 355 17.38 43.43 32.19
CA PHE A 355 17.69 42.56 33.31
C PHE A 355 19.02 42.97 33.99
N GLU A 356 18.96 43.87 34.98
CA GLU A 356 20.07 44.20 35.89
C GLU A 356 20.12 43.30 37.15
N GLY A 357 19.87 42.00 36.98
CA GLY A 357 19.95 41.04 38.09
C GLY A 357 21.38 40.53 38.28
N GLU A 358 22.15 41.15 39.18
CA GLU A 358 23.39 40.54 39.69
C GLU A 358 23.07 39.17 40.33
N HIS A 359 23.67 38.11 39.79
CA HIS A 359 23.65 36.79 40.40
C HIS A 359 24.88 36.63 41.29
N ILE A 360 24.68 36.76 42.61
CA ILE A 360 25.69 36.35 43.60
C ILE A 360 25.63 34.82 43.71
N VAL A 361 26.73 34.16 43.39
CA VAL A 361 26.96 32.74 43.71
C VAL A 361 27.68 32.71 45.05
N GLU A 362 26.99 32.31 46.11
CA GLU A 362 27.67 31.95 47.37
C GLU A 362 28.46 30.65 47.14
N ILE A 363 29.75 30.68 47.47
CA ILE A 363 30.68 29.53 47.41
C ILE A 363 30.63 28.78 48.74
#